data_AF-A0A3N6FCB7-F1
#
_entry.id   AF-A0A3N6FCB7-F1
#
_cell.length_a   1.000
_cell.length_b   1.000
_cell.length_c   1.000
_cell.angle_alpha   90.00
_cell.angle_beta   90.00
_cell.angle_gamma   90.00
#
_symmetry.space_group_name_H-M   'P 1'
#
loop_
_entity.id
_entity.type
_entity.pdbx_description
1 polymer ?
#
loop_
_entity_poly.entity_id
_entity_poly.type
_entity_poly.pdbx_seq_one_letter_code
_entity_poly.pdbx_strand_id
1 'polypeptide(L)'
;MALAALTTAPERAVLAAEDLSMFGTDPWWLVVVKAVFCFAFLMVTVLFSIVWERKVVAWMQLRIGPNRHGPWGMLQSLADGIKLMLKEDLIVKRADKVVYVLAPVVAAIPAFMAIAVIPFGPSGNEVSIFGHRTAMQLTDLPIAMLYILAVASVGIYGIVLAGWSSGSTYPLLGGLRSCAQMISYEIAMGAAFASVFLYSGSMSTSAIVEAQADRWFVILLPVSFIIYVVTMVGETNRAPFDMPESEGDLVGGFNTEYSSIKFAMFMLAEYVNMVTVSAVSVTLFLGGWRAPFPVSTFWEGANHGWWPMLWFVLKVQLLLFFFIWLRGTLPRVRYDQLMKLGWKVLIPVSVVWLMLVATVRALRNEGYDFSRIVLYVAGAVIAILLISFIADMFRDRRSRAEEEAAGPEPAFDPMAGGFPVPPLPGQSLPPVPRRRPRRERELVVSGGPDTQSDVSASDGKEAGGV
;
A
#
# COMPACT_ATOMS: atom_id res chain seq x y z
N MET A 1 -58.30 25.37 -26.21
CA MET A 1 -57.11 26.21 -26.41
C MET A 1 -56.25 26.03 -25.15
N ALA A 2 -55.56 24.90 -25.03
CA ALA A 2 -54.21 24.66 -25.56
C ALA A 2 -53.19 25.51 -24.77
N LEU A 3 -52.53 24.99 -23.72
CA LEU A 3 -51.53 23.90 -23.69
C LEU A 3 -50.16 24.34 -24.27
N ALA A 4 -49.50 25.25 -23.57
CA ALA A 4 -48.06 25.55 -23.55
C ALA A 4 -47.84 26.64 -22.46
N ALA A 5 -46.79 26.66 -21.64
CA ALA A 5 -45.55 25.89 -21.66
C ALA A 5 -45.18 25.39 -20.24
N LEU A 6 -45.45 24.11 -19.97
CA LEU A 6 -44.72 23.32 -18.98
C LEU A 6 -43.53 22.65 -19.69
N THR A 7 -42.63 23.46 -20.23
CA THR A 7 -41.34 22.97 -20.71
C THR A 7 -40.42 22.83 -19.52
N THR A 8 -40.49 21.67 -18.88
CA THR A 8 -39.42 21.17 -18.01
C THR A 8 -38.14 21.12 -18.83
N ALA A 9 -37.33 22.18 -18.75
CA ALA A 9 -35.94 22.06 -19.15
C ALA A 9 -35.33 20.94 -18.29
N PRO A 10 -34.59 19.98 -18.88
CA PRO A 10 -33.77 19.13 -18.03
C PRO A 10 -32.80 20.06 -17.30
N GLU A 11 -32.73 19.95 -15.97
CA GLU A 11 -31.63 20.51 -15.21
C GLU A 11 -30.36 19.82 -15.70
N ARG A 12 -29.77 20.38 -16.75
CA ARG A 12 -28.38 20.13 -17.07
C ARG A 12 -27.62 20.55 -15.83
N ALA A 13 -27.13 19.56 -15.09
CA ALA A 13 -26.12 19.76 -14.07
C ALA A 13 -24.87 20.30 -14.76
N VAL A 14 -24.89 21.60 -15.06
CA VAL A 14 -23.70 22.40 -15.23
C VAL A 14 -22.94 22.18 -13.93
N LEU A 15 -21.78 21.54 -14.03
CA LEU A 15 -20.85 21.43 -12.91
C LEU A 15 -20.72 22.82 -12.32
N ALA A 16 -21.24 23.00 -11.09
CA ALA A 16 -21.21 24.30 -10.45
C ALA A 16 -19.74 24.74 -10.43
N ALA A 17 -19.44 25.89 -11.04
CA ALA A 17 -18.09 26.39 -11.09
C ALA A 17 -17.60 26.53 -9.64
N GLU A 18 -16.64 25.69 -9.24
CA GLU A 18 -16.16 25.63 -7.87
C GLU A 18 -15.61 27.01 -7.49
N ASP A 19 -16.23 27.65 -6.49
CA ASP A 19 -15.82 28.98 -6.05
C ASP A 19 -14.57 28.89 -5.16
N LEU A 20 -13.46 28.55 -5.79
CA LEU A 20 -12.12 28.51 -5.19
C LEU A 20 -11.47 29.91 -5.15
N SER A 21 -12.25 31.00 -5.33
CA SER A 21 -11.73 32.38 -5.40
C SER A 21 -11.02 32.84 -4.12
N MET A 22 -11.29 32.17 -2.98
CA MET A 22 -10.60 32.36 -1.71
C MET A 22 -9.15 31.83 -1.68
N PHE A 23 -8.75 31.00 -2.65
CA PHE A 23 -7.39 30.47 -2.74
C PHE A 23 -6.54 31.31 -3.69
N GLY A 24 -5.31 31.62 -3.27
CA GLY A 24 -4.37 32.44 -4.05
C GLY A 24 -4.48 33.96 -3.81
N THR A 25 -5.44 34.42 -3.01
CA THR A 25 -5.52 35.82 -2.51
C THR A 25 -4.67 36.07 -1.26
N ASP A 26 -4.08 35.03 -0.68
CA ASP A 26 -3.20 35.12 0.50
C ASP A 26 -1.93 35.96 0.21
N PRO A 27 -1.50 36.84 1.12
CA PRO A 27 -0.22 37.53 1.01
C PRO A 27 0.96 36.55 0.89
N TRP A 28 1.95 36.85 0.03
CA TRP A 28 3.09 35.98 -0.24
C TRP A 28 3.84 35.49 1.02
N TRP A 29 3.96 36.34 2.04
CA TRP A 29 4.61 35.99 3.31
C TRP A 29 3.82 34.94 4.09
N LEU A 30 2.49 34.97 3.99
CA LEU A 30 1.58 34.03 4.64
C LEU A 30 1.64 32.68 3.91
N VAL A 31 1.70 32.68 2.58
CA VAL A 31 1.97 31.47 1.77
C VAL A 31 3.29 30.81 2.17
N VAL A 32 4.37 31.59 2.37
CA VAL A 32 5.66 31.06 2.85
C VAL A 32 5.53 30.46 4.26
N VAL A 33 4.82 31.13 5.19
CA VAL A 33 4.58 30.60 6.54
C VAL A 33 3.77 29.29 6.49
N LYS A 34 2.71 29.22 5.68
CA LYS A 34 1.95 27.99 5.45
C LYS A 34 2.81 26.87 4.85
N ALA A 35 3.68 27.16 3.89
CA ALA A 35 4.56 26.17 3.27
C ALA A 35 5.60 25.63 4.27
N VAL A 36 6.22 26.50 5.07
CA VAL A 36 7.13 26.11 6.17
C VAL A 36 6.40 25.29 7.22
N PHE A 37 5.16 25.65 7.57
CA PHE A 37 4.32 24.88 8.47
C PHE A 37 4.01 23.48 7.93
N CYS A 38 3.63 23.34 6.66
CA CYS A 38 3.35 22.04 6.03
C CYS A 38 4.61 21.15 5.99
N PHE A 39 5.77 21.73 5.66
CA PHE A 39 7.06 21.04 5.71
C PHE A 39 7.42 20.58 7.13
N ALA A 40 7.31 21.47 8.12
CA ALA A 40 7.59 21.17 9.52
C ALA A 40 6.62 20.11 10.08
N PHE A 41 5.33 20.18 9.73
CA PHE A 41 4.33 19.20 10.09
C PHE A 41 4.72 17.80 9.58
N LEU A 42 5.01 17.66 8.27
CA LEU A 42 5.48 16.40 7.70
C LEU A 42 6.74 15.88 8.40
N MET A 43 7.73 16.74 8.67
CA MET A 43 8.97 16.33 9.32
C MET A 43 8.76 15.86 10.77
N VAL A 44 7.93 16.56 11.55
CA VAL A 44 7.58 16.12 12.91
C VAL A 44 6.79 14.80 12.87
N THR A 45 5.81 14.67 11.98
CA THR A 45 5.03 13.43 11.82
C THR A 45 5.90 12.25 11.41
N VAL A 46 6.84 12.42 10.48
CA VAL A 46 7.78 11.37 10.06
C VAL A 46 8.74 10.99 11.20
N LEU A 47 9.39 11.97 11.85
CA LEU A 47 10.31 11.69 12.95
C LEU A 47 9.61 10.95 14.11
N PHE A 48 8.38 11.35 14.44
CA PHE A 48 7.53 10.66 15.40
C PHE A 48 7.18 9.24 14.95
N SER A 49 6.71 9.08 13.70
CA SER A 49 6.31 7.78 13.14
C SER A 49 7.43 6.75 13.17
N ILE A 50 8.68 7.15 12.90
CA ILE A 50 9.85 6.27 12.96
C ILE A 50 10.11 5.76 14.39
N VAL A 51 9.97 6.60 15.44
CA VAL A 51 10.10 6.11 16.84
C VAL A 51 8.90 5.26 17.21
N TRP A 52 7.70 5.65 16.77
CA TRP A 52 6.45 4.96 17.06
C TRP A 52 6.42 3.55 16.47
N GLU A 53 6.82 3.39 15.21
CA GLU A 53 6.99 2.10 14.54
C GLU A 53 7.93 1.18 15.32
N ARG A 54 9.12 1.68 15.69
CA ARG A 54 10.09 0.93 16.51
C ARG A 54 9.55 0.53 17.88
N LYS A 55 8.62 1.29 18.47
CA LYS A 55 7.98 0.95 19.75
C LYS A 55 6.86 -0.07 19.58
N VAL A 56 5.93 0.16 18.66
CA VAL A 56 4.77 -0.72 18.45
C VAL A 56 5.21 -2.11 17.98
N VAL A 57 6.13 -2.20 17.00
CA VAL A 57 6.68 -3.49 16.55
C VAL A 57 7.44 -4.20 17.66
N ALA A 58 8.17 -3.46 18.51
CA ALA A 58 8.82 -4.04 19.68
C ALA A 58 7.80 -4.62 20.68
N TRP A 59 6.73 -3.89 20.99
CA TRP A 59 5.66 -4.34 21.89
C TRP A 59 4.90 -5.56 21.34
N MET A 60 4.59 -5.59 20.04
CA MET A 60 4.02 -6.77 19.38
C MET A 60 4.93 -8.00 19.47
N GLN A 61 6.25 -7.79 19.49
CA GLN A 61 7.29 -8.82 19.65
C GLN A 61 7.66 -9.07 21.12
N LEU A 62 6.88 -8.58 22.09
CA LEU A 62 7.12 -8.70 23.55
C LEU A 62 8.51 -8.22 24.00
N ARG A 63 9.11 -7.26 23.29
CA ARG A 63 10.38 -6.60 23.65
C ARG A 63 10.19 -5.10 23.88
N ILE A 64 11.13 -4.50 24.62
CA ILE A 64 11.08 -3.07 24.93
C ILE A 64 11.66 -2.27 23.77
N GLY A 65 10.89 -1.31 23.23
CA GLY A 65 11.35 -0.39 22.18
C GLY A 65 12.34 0.68 22.69
N PRO A 66 12.73 1.66 21.85
CA PRO A 66 13.67 2.72 22.21
C PRO A 66 13.26 3.45 23.49
N ASN A 67 14.16 3.54 24.47
CA ASN A 67 13.87 4.09 25.81
C ASN A 67 15.04 4.92 26.41
N ARG A 68 16.05 5.29 25.61
CA ARG A 68 17.29 5.95 26.11
C ARG A 68 17.41 7.42 25.69
N HIS A 69 17.22 7.75 24.41
CA HIS A 69 17.47 9.10 23.90
C HIS A 69 16.24 10.00 24.07
N GLY A 70 16.23 10.80 25.14
CA GLY A 70 15.13 11.69 25.51
C GLY A 70 13.97 10.99 26.23
N PRO A 71 12.91 11.74 26.64
CA PRO A 71 11.73 11.17 27.28
C PRO A 71 11.13 10.04 26.44
N TRP A 72 11.01 8.86 27.03
CA TRP A 72 10.59 7.62 26.36
C TRP A 72 11.31 7.34 25.02
N GLY A 73 12.54 7.80 24.81
CA GLY A 73 13.26 7.57 23.54
C GLY A 73 12.79 8.41 22.34
N MET A 74 11.94 9.42 22.54
CA MET A 74 11.37 10.23 21.44
C MET A 74 12.42 10.99 20.59
N LEU A 75 13.61 11.27 21.13
CA LEU A 75 14.65 11.99 20.40
C LEU A 75 15.53 11.07 19.53
N GLN A 76 15.23 9.76 19.45
CA GLN A 76 16.02 8.81 18.68
C GLN A 76 16.08 9.16 17.18
N SER A 77 14.94 9.45 16.54
CA SER A 77 14.92 9.77 15.10
C SER A 77 15.72 11.03 14.76
N LEU A 78 15.75 12.00 15.68
CA LEU A 78 16.56 13.22 15.53
C LEU A 78 18.06 12.91 15.61
N ALA A 79 18.47 12.06 16.56
CA ALA A 79 19.85 11.59 16.67
C ALA A 79 20.29 10.76 15.44
N ASP A 80 19.40 9.92 14.92
CA ASP A 80 19.63 9.14 13.70
C ASP A 80 19.78 10.06 12.47
N GLY A 81 18.97 11.12 12.36
CA GLY A 81 19.09 12.14 11.31
C GLY A 81 20.41 12.91 11.37
N ILE A 82 20.82 13.36 12.56
CA ILE A 82 22.12 14.03 12.77
C ILE A 82 23.28 13.11 12.42
N LYS A 83 23.21 11.84 12.83
CA LYS A 83 24.19 10.80 12.45
C LYS A 83 24.29 10.64 10.93
N LEU A 84 23.17 10.65 10.20
CA LEU A 84 23.18 10.52 8.75
C LEU A 84 23.76 11.75 8.04
N MET A 85 23.55 12.96 8.57
CA MET A 85 24.18 14.19 8.05
C MET A 85 25.69 14.24 8.28
N LEU A 86 26.18 13.70 9.42
CA LEU A 86 27.60 13.66 9.75
C LEU A 86 28.34 12.43 9.17
N LYS A 87 27.61 11.48 8.58
CA LYS A 87 28.20 10.28 7.97
C LYS A 87 28.86 10.64 6.64
N GLU A 88 29.98 9.98 6.33
CA GLU A 88 30.67 10.12 5.04
C GLU A 88 29.74 9.81 3.85
N ASP A 89 29.65 10.77 2.93
CA ASP A 89 28.88 10.63 1.70
C ASP A 89 29.76 10.08 0.57
N LEU A 90 29.43 8.87 0.11
CA LEU A 90 30.20 8.15 -0.89
C LEU A 90 29.55 8.28 -2.28
N ILE A 91 30.39 8.39 -3.31
CA ILE A 91 30.00 8.35 -4.72
C ILE A 91 30.75 7.20 -5.38
N VAL A 92 30.00 6.24 -5.90
CA VAL A 92 30.56 5.03 -6.52
C VAL A 92 31.31 5.40 -7.81
N LYS A 93 32.49 4.82 -8.02
CA LYS A 93 33.37 5.17 -9.17
C LYS A 93 32.75 4.88 -10.55
N ARG A 94 31.81 3.94 -10.63
CA ARG A 94 31.09 3.55 -11.86
C ARG A 94 29.72 4.23 -12.01
N ALA A 95 29.30 5.03 -11.03
CA ALA A 95 28.00 5.68 -11.06
C ALA A 95 27.98 6.90 -12.00
N ASP A 96 26.83 7.16 -12.62
CA ASP A 96 26.59 8.44 -13.27
C ASP A 96 26.43 9.52 -12.21
N LYS A 97 27.42 10.42 -12.09
CA LYS A 97 27.48 11.39 -10.99
C LYS A 97 26.28 12.34 -10.94
N VAL A 98 25.70 12.70 -12.09
CA VAL A 98 24.64 13.70 -12.18
C VAL A 98 23.32 13.06 -11.72
N VAL A 99 22.95 11.94 -12.33
CA VAL A 99 21.73 11.21 -11.96
C VAL A 99 21.83 10.65 -10.55
N TYR A 100 23.01 10.19 -10.12
CA TYR A 100 23.21 9.67 -8.76
C TYR A 100 22.95 10.71 -7.67
N VAL A 101 23.31 11.98 -7.89
CA VAL A 101 23.03 13.08 -6.95
C VAL A 101 21.59 13.62 -7.08
N LEU A 102 21.02 13.61 -8.28
CA LEU A 102 19.66 14.13 -8.51
C LEU A 102 18.54 13.14 -8.13
N ALA A 103 18.75 11.83 -8.25
CA ALA A 103 17.71 10.83 -8.00
C ALA A 103 17.04 10.91 -6.61
N PRO A 104 17.77 11.12 -5.49
CA PRO A 104 17.13 11.34 -4.18
C PRO A 104 16.30 12.62 -4.12
N VAL A 105 16.72 13.67 -4.84
CA VAL A 105 16.00 14.96 -4.90
C VAL A 105 14.69 14.81 -5.70
N VAL A 106 14.74 14.06 -6.81
CA VAL A 106 13.56 13.70 -7.61
C VAL A 106 12.59 12.80 -6.85
N ALA A 107 13.04 11.95 -5.93
CA ALA A 107 12.15 11.20 -5.03
C ALA A 107 11.55 12.07 -3.91
N ALA A 108 12.37 12.93 -3.29
CA ALA A 108 11.96 13.70 -2.11
C ALA A 108 11.03 14.89 -2.43
N ILE A 109 11.33 15.70 -3.45
CA ILE A 109 10.53 16.90 -3.77
C ILE A 109 9.04 16.55 -3.99
N PRO A 110 8.67 15.55 -4.81
CA PRO A 110 7.28 15.21 -5.03
C PRO A 110 6.56 14.76 -3.75
N ALA A 111 7.23 13.96 -2.91
CA ALA A 111 6.65 13.51 -1.64
C ALA A 111 6.22 14.67 -0.74
N PHE A 112 7.00 15.76 -0.69
CA PHE A 112 6.63 16.99 0.01
C PHE A 112 5.58 17.81 -0.74
N MET A 113 5.62 17.87 -2.08
CA MET A 113 4.69 18.66 -2.89
C MET A 113 3.23 18.20 -2.76
N ALA A 114 2.99 16.92 -2.52
CA ALA A 114 1.63 16.35 -2.44
C ALA A 114 0.79 16.89 -1.26
N ILE A 115 1.41 17.30 -0.14
CA ILE A 115 0.68 17.84 1.03
C ILE A 115 0.04 19.21 0.76
N ALA A 116 0.51 19.93 -0.27
CA ALA A 116 0.10 21.31 -0.55
C ALA A 116 -1.40 21.47 -0.81
N VAL A 117 -2.02 20.43 -1.36
CA VAL A 117 -3.45 20.38 -1.67
C VAL A 117 -4.28 19.62 -0.62
N ILE A 118 -3.75 19.32 0.57
CA ILE A 118 -4.49 18.56 1.58
C ILE A 118 -5.18 19.51 2.58
N PRO A 119 -6.51 19.40 2.79
CA PRO A 119 -7.27 20.27 3.69
C PRO A 119 -7.13 19.82 5.16
N PHE A 120 -6.47 20.64 5.99
CA PHE A 120 -6.38 20.39 7.45
C PHE A 120 -7.59 20.94 8.23
N GLY A 121 -8.45 21.73 7.60
CA GLY A 121 -9.61 22.34 8.23
C GLY A 121 -10.59 22.94 7.21
N PRO A 122 -11.69 23.56 7.69
CA PRO A 122 -12.78 24.00 6.84
C PRO A 122 -12.39 25.23 6.01
N SER A 123 -12.88 25.28 4.77
CA SER A 123 -12.90 26.46 3.90
C SER A 123 -13.52 27.67 4.63
N GLY A 124 -14.77 27.52 5.09
CA GLY A 124 -15.55 28.61 5.71
C GLY A 124 -15.24 28.93 7.19
N ASN A 125 -14.33 28.22 7.87
CA ASN A 125 -13.89 28.56 9.23
C ASN A 125 -12.44 29.08 9.18
N GLU A 126 -12.27 30.25 8.58
CA GLU A 126 -10.98 30.93 8.48
C GLU A 126 -10.36 31.15 9.87
N VAL A 127 -9.14 30.68 10.09
CA VAL A 127 -8.43 30.97 11.34
C VAL A 127 -7.60 32.25 11.18
N SER A 128 -7.70 33.12 12.17
CA SER A 128 -6.94 34.37 12.23
C SER A 128 -5.48 34.09 12.58
N ILE A 129 -4.60 34.06 11.58
CA ILE A 129 -3.15 34.03 11.73
C ILE A 129 -2.67 35.48 11.64
N PHE A 130 -2.19 36.04 12.76
CA PHE A 130 -1.73 37.44 12.85
C PHE A 130 -2.71 38.45 12.22
N GLY A 131 -4.00 38.32 12.58
CA GLY A 131 -5.08 39.18 12.09
C GLY A 131 -5.58 38.89 10.68
N HIS A 132 -4.88 38.05 9.90
CA HIS A 132 -5.32 37.61 8.57
C HIS A 132 -6.12 36.32 8.70
N ARG A 133 -7.34 36.32 8.16
CA ARG A 133 -8.20 35.15 8.10
C ARG A 133 -7.83 34.33 6.87
N THR A 134 -7.44 33.07 7.07
CA THR A 134 -7.06 32.18 5.95
C THR A 134 -7.51 30.74 6.21
N ALA A 135 -7.77 29.99 5.13
CA ALA A 135 -8.10 28.56 5.20
C ALA A 135 -6.90 27.73 5.68
N MET A 136 -7.18 26.61 6.37
CA MET A 136 -6.18 25.61 6.80
C MET A 136 -5.72 24.69 5.66
N GLN A 137 -5.37 25.29 4.52
CA GLN A 137 -4.90 24.62 3.31
C GLN A 137 -3.93 25.58 2.60
N LEU A 138 -2.88 25.04 1.97
CA LEU A 138 -1.87 25.85 1.29
C LEU A 138 -2.37 26.32 -0.08
N THR A 139 -2.99 25.43 -0.85
CA THR A 139 -3.71 25.75 -2.09
C THR A 139 -4.78 24.69 -2.37
N ASP A 140 -5.81 25.02 -3.12
CA ASP A 140 -6.70 24.02 -3.73
C ASP A 140 -6.81 24.27 -5.23
N LEU A 141 -7.10 23.20 -5.98
CA LEU A 141 -7.16 23.21 -7.43
C LEU A 141 -8.37 22.38 -7.88
N PRO A 142 -9.10 22.76 -8.95
CA PRO A 142 -10.18 21.94 -9.49
C PRO A 142 -9.73 20.52 -9.91
N ILE A 143 -8.42 20.36 -10.15
CA ILE A 143 -7.75 19.11 -10.51
C ILE A 143 -6.78 18.61 -9.42
N ALA A 144 -6.98 19.01 -8.16
CA ALA A 144 -6.05 18.72 -7.05
C ALA A 144 -5.70 17.22 -6.94
N MET A 145 -6.67 16.33 -7.13
CA MET A 145 -6.40 14.88 -7.08
C MET A 145 -5.60 14.34 -8.28
N LEU A 146 -5.70 14.97 -9.46
CA LEU A 146 -4.83 14.64 -10.60
C LEU A 146 -3.40 15.16 -10.40
N TYR A 147 -3.25 16.30 -9.72
CA TYR A 147 -1.94 16.80 -9.27
C TYR A 147 -1.28 15.81 -8.31
N ILE A 148 -2.00 15.26 -7.32
CA ILE A 148 -1.44 14.24 -6.40
C ILE A 148 -0.95 13.01 -7.17
N LEU A 149 -1.74 12.49 -8.12
CA LEU A 149 -1.30 11.37 -8.97
C LEU A 149 -0.05 11.72 -9.77
N ALA A 150 -0.05 12.83 -10.51
CA ALA A 150 1.11 13.23 -11.32
C ALA A 150 2.39 13.42 -10.50
N VAL A 151 2.25 13.95 -9.27
CA VAL A 151 3.36 14.13 -8.33
C VAL A 151 3.84 12.76 -7.80
N ALA A 152 2.96 11.83 -7.48
CA ALA A 152 3.33 10.46 -7.11
C ALA A 152 4.11 9.76 -8.24
N SER A 153 3.61 9.83 -9.49
CA SER A 153 4.28 9.26 -10.66
C SER A 153 5.71 9.78 -10.83
N VAL A 154 5.96 11.07 -10.54
CA VAL A 154 7.32 11.66 -10.61
C VAL A 154 8.25 11.09 -9.53
N GLY A 155 7.72 10.80 -8.33
CA GLY A 155 8.49 10.16 -7.24
C GLY A 155 9.04 8.78 -7.64
N ILE A 156 8.26 7.98 -8.39
CA ILE A 156 8.64 6.66 -8.89
C ILE A 156 9.92 6.72 -9.75
N TYR A 157 10.08 7.77 -10.58
CA TYR A 157 11.29 7.95 -11.39
C TYR A 157 12.55 8.11 -10.54
N GLY A 158 12.45 8.74 -9.36
CA GLY A 158 13.59 8.86 -8.44
C GLY A 158 14.18 7.49 -8.05
N ILE A 159 13.32 6.49 -7.81
CA ILE A 159 13.73 5.13 -7.44
C ILE A 159 14.38 4.39 -8.62
N VAL A 160 13.85 4.54 -9.84
CA VAL A 160 14.45 3.96 -11.06
C VAL A 160 15.81 4.56 -11.37
N LEU A 161 15.88 5.90 -11.33
CA LEU A 161 17.10 6.65 -11.61
C LEU A 161 18.19 6.34 -10.57
N ALA A 162 17.84 6.06 -9.32
CA ALA A 162 18.76 5.57 -8.30
C ALA A 162 19.34 4.18 -8.65
N GLY A 163 18.47 3.23 -9.01
CA GLY A 163 18.88 1.89 -9.43
C GLY A 163 19.81 1.92 -10.65
N TRP A 164 19.48 2.71 -11.67
CA TRP A 164 20.29 2.88 -12.89
C TRP A 164 21.61 3.59 -12.63
N SER A 165 21.58 4.76 -11.97
CA SER A 165 22.76 5.61 -11.79
C SER A 165 23.84 4.98 -10.93
N SER A 166 23.50 3.97 -10.11
CA SER A 166 24.43 3.19 -9.29
C SER A 166 25.59 2.55 -10.07
N GLY A 167 25.41 2.25 -11.36
CA GLY A 167 26.42 1.57 -12.19
C GLY A 167 26.58 0.07 -11.89
N SER A 168 25.60 -0.55 -11.22
CA SER A 168 25.57 -1.98 -10.88
C SER A 168 24.26 -2.63 -11.34
N THR A 169 24.32 -3.88 -11.81
CA THR A 169 23.15 -4.61 -12.34
C THR A 169 22.17 -5.03 -11.25
N TYR A 170 22.64 -5.28 -10.03
CA TYR A 170 21.80 -5.73 -8.92
C TYR A 170 20.85 -4.63 -8.40
N PRO A 171 21.31 -3.39 -8.10
CA PRO A 171 20.42 -2.27 -7.77
C PRO A 171 19.45 -1.93 -8.89
N LEU A 172 19.88 -2.05 -10.16
CA LEU A 172 19.02 -1.82 -11.32
C LEU A 172 17.85 -2.83 -11.37
N LEU A 173 18.09 -4.13 -11.13
CA LEU A 173 17.03 -5.13 -11.06
C LEU A 173 16.05 -4.87 -9.91
N GLY A 174 16.54 -4.46 -8.73
CA GLY A 174 15.69 -4.05 -7.61
C GLY A 174 14.82 -2.82 -7.93
N GLY A 175 15.43 -1.77 -8.51
CA GLY A 175 14.72 -0.56 -8.91
C GLY A 175 13.67 -0.77 -10.00
N LEU A 176 13.96 -1.62 -11.00
CA LEU A 176 13.01 -1.98 -12.05
C LEU A 176 11.79 -2.75 -11.49
N ARG A 177 12.00 -3.67 -10.54
CA ARG A 177 10.90 -4.38 -9.85
C ARG A 177 10.04 -3.42 -9.02
N SER A 178 10.67 -2.52 -8.27
CA SER A 178 9.98 -1.48 -7.49
C SER A 178 9.11 -0.59 -8.37
N CYS A 179 9.64 -0.14 -9.51
CA CYS A 179 8.92 0.67 -10.49
C CYS A 179 7.73 -0.07 -11.11
N ALA A 180 7.94 -1.29 -11.59
CA ALA A 180 6.87 -2.12 -12.15
C ALA A 180 5.76 -2.39 -11.12
N GLN A 181 6.11 -2.52 -9.84
CA GLN A 181 5.16 -2.57 -8.74
C GLN A 181 4.39 -1.26 -8.59
N MET A 182 5.06 -0.14 -8.27
CA MET A 182 4.38 1.13 -7.98
C MET A 182 3.43 1.53 -9.12
N ILE A 183 3.90 1.53 -10.38
CA ILE A 183 3.06 1.82 -11.55
C ILE A 183 1.83 0.91 -11.64
N SER A 184 1.97 -0.40 -11.38
CA SER A 184 0.84 -1.34 -11.43
C SER A 184 -0.22 -1.05 -10.36
N TYR A 185 0.20 -0.59 -9.17
CA TYR A 185 -0.69 -0.24 -8.07
C TYR A 185 -1.25 1.19 -8.19
N GLU A 186 -0.52 2.11 -8.80
CA GLU A 186 -0.95 3.46 -9.16
C GLU A 186 -2.14 3.45 -10.13
N ILE A 187 -2.13 2.56 -11.14
CA ILE A 187 -3.27 2.37 -12.05
C ILE A 187 -4.53 1.92 -11.30
N ALA A 188 -4.39 0.95 -10.38
CA ALA A 188 -5.51 0.48 -9.57
C ALA A 188 -6.01 1.55 -8.57
N MET A 189 -5.11 2.36 -8.02
CA MET A 189 -5.39 3.49 -7.15
C MET A 189 -6.17 4.59 -7.88
N GLY A 190 -5.76 4.96 -9.10
CA GLY A 190 -6.47 5.92 -9.94
C GLY A 190 -7.88 5.45 -10.33
N ALA A 191 -8.06 4.16 -10.60
CA ALA A 191 -9.39 3.58 -10.85
C ALA A 191 -10.29 3.59 -9.60
N ALA A 192 -9.73 3.40 -8.39
CA ALA A 192 -10.47 3.56 -7.15
C ALA A 192 -10.90 5.03 -6.92
N PHE A 193 -10.04 6.00 -7.25
CA PHE A 193 -10.36 7.43 -7.18
C PHE A 193 -11.48 7.86 -8.14
N ALA A 194 -11.53 7.31 -9.36
CA ALA A 194 -12.58 7.65 -10.33
C ALA A 194 -14.00 7.40 -9.77
N SER A 195 -14.17 6.38 -8.91
CA SER A 195 -15.45 6.12 -8.23
C SER A 195 -15.83 7.21 -7.22
N VAL A 196 -14.82 7.79 -6.55
CA VAL A 196 -15.00 8.91 -5.62
C VAL A 196 -15.41 10.17 -6.40
N PHE A 197 -14.72 10.49 -7.50
CA PHE A 197 -15.00 11.68 -8.32
C PHE A 197 -16.41 11.67 -8.91
N LEU A 198 -16.91 10.50 -9.35
CA LEU A 198 -18.29 10.36 -9.82
C LEU A 198 -19.34 10.58 -8.71
N TYR A 199 -18.99 10.33 -7.45
CA TYR A 199 -19.90 10.54 -6.32
C TYR A 199 -19.86 11.98 -5.81
N SER A 200 -18.67 12.56 -5.62
CA SER A 200 -18.48 13.96 -5.21
C SER A 200 -18.91 14.96 -6.29
N GLY A 201 -18.75 14.60 -7.57
CA GLY A 201 -18.91 15.52 -8.69
C GLY A 201 -17.71 16.47 -8.90
N SER A 202 -16.59 16.23 -8.19
CA SER A 202 -15.43 17.12 -8.11
C SER A 202 -14.12 16.35 -7.94
N MET A 203 -13.01 16.94 -8.40
CA MET A 203 -11.63 16.51 -8.13
C MET A 203 -10.84 17.47 -7.22
N SER A 204 -11.48 18.54 -6.73
CA SER A 204 -10.98 19.40 -5.64
C SER A 204 -11.03 18.65 -4.32
N THR A 205 -10.00 18.84 -3.50
CA THR A 205 -9.90 18.16 -2.20
C THR A 205 -10.84 18.75 -1.15
N SER A 206 -11.07 20.06 -1.16
CA SER A 206 -12.01 20.71 -0.25
C SER A 206 -13.45 20.31 -0.59
N ALA A 207 -13.83 20.38 -1.86
CA ALA A 207 -15.15 19.99 -2.35
C ALA A 207 -15.46 18.49 -2.09
N ILE A 208 -14.47 17.60 -2.21
CA ILE A 208 -14.64 16.18 -1.83
C ILE A 208 -14.95 16.04 -0.33
N VAL A 209 -14.25 16.75 0.56
CA VAL A 209 -14.51 16.69 2.02
C VAL A 209 -15.85 17.33 2.39
N GLU A 210 -16.29 18.36 1.67
CA GLU A 210 -17.62 18.96 1.82
C GLU A 210 -18.74 18.01 1.35
N ALA A 211 -18.55 17.29 0.24
CA ALA A 211 -19.48 16.26 -0.23
C ALA A 211 -19.62 15.07 0.76
N GLN A 212 -18.69 14.90 1.70
CA GLN A 212 -18.76 13.93 2.80
C GLN A 212 -19.54 14.42 4.03
N ALA A 213 -20.30 15.52 3.90
CA ALA A 213 -20.99 16.14 5.03
C ALA A 213 -22.06 15.25 5.70
N ASP A 214 -22.85 14.53 4.89
CA ASP A 214 -23.90 13.60 5.34
C ASP A 214 -23.32 12.22 5.70
N ARG A 215 -22.55 11.62 4.79
CA ARG A 215 -21.96 10.28 4.96
C ARG A 215 -20.55 10.20 4.42
N TRP A 216 -19.68 9.51 5.17
CA TRP A 216 -18.32 9.22 4.75
C TRP A 216 -18.28 8.21 3.60
N PHE A 217 -17.38 8.43 2.64
CA PHE A 217 -17.30 7.57 1.46
C PHE A 217 -16.75 6.17 1.76
N VAL A 218 -16.13 5.93 2.92
CA VAL A 218 -15.82 4.56 3.39
C VAL A 218 -17.08 3.67 3.49
N ILE A 219 -18.24 4.23 3.82
CA ILE A 219 -19.51 3.50 3.92
C ILE A 219 -20.19 3.35 2.56
N LEU A 220 -20.09 4.37 1.70
CA LEU A 220 -20.76 4.42 0.40
C LEU A 220 -19.97 3.72 -0.72
N LEU A 221 -18.65 3.76 -0.65
CA LEU A 221 -17.70 3.22 -1.64
C LEU A 221 -16.71 2.23 -0.97
N PRO A 222 -17.19 1.19 -0.25
CA PRO A 222 -16.32 0.30 0.52
C PRO A 222 -15.35 -0.48 -0.36
N VAL A 223 -15.74 -0.84 -1.60
CA VAL A 223 -14.86 -1.53 -2.55
C VAL A 223 -13.73 -0.60 -3.01
N SER A 224 -14.03 0.66 -3.35
CA SER A 224 -13.00 1.66 -3.66
C SER A 224 -12.04 1.89 -2.49
N PHE A 225 -12.57 1.93 -1.26
CA PHE A 225 -11.74 2.07 -0.05
C PHE A 225 -10.83 0.85 0.16
N ILE A 226 -11.34 -0.38 0.04
CA ILE A 226 -10.53 -1.60 0.20
C ILE A 226 -9.43 -1.67 -0.88
N ILE A 227 -9.76 -1.37 -2.14
CA ILE A 227 -8.78 -1.32 -3.23
C ILE A 227 -7.73 -0.26 -2.90
N TYR A 228 -8.17 0.94 -2.49
CA TYR A 228 -7.25 2.02 -2.11
C TYR A 228 -6.32 1.63 -0.96
N VAL A 229 -6.83 0.96 0.09
CA VAL A 229 -6.05 0.47 1.23
C VAL A 229 -5.00 -0.56 0.80
N VAL A 230 -5.31 -1.42 -0.17
CA VAL A 230 -4.31 -2.35 -0.73
C VAL A 230 -3.29 -1.61 -1.61
N THR A 231 -3.73 -0.64 -2.41
CA THR A 231 -2.83 0.10 -3.32
C THR A 231 -1.91 1.08 -2.63
N MET A 232 -2.36 1.76 -1.55
CA MET A 232 -1.50 2.66 -0.78
C MET A 232 -0.33 1.91 -0.11
N VAL A 233 -0.50 0.63 0.26
CA VAL A 233 0.60 -0.21 0.76
C VAL A 233 1.56 -0.58 -0.37
N GLY A 234 1.03 -0.92 -1.56
CA GLY A 234 1.84 -1.25 -2.75
C GLY A 234 2.69 -0.07 -3.24
N GLU A 235 2.12 1.13 -3.20
CA GLU A 235 2.76 2.40 -3.56
C GLU A 235 3.90 2.78 -2.61
N THR A 236 3.71 2.59 -1.30
CA THR A 236 4.73 2.97 -0.30
C THR A 236 5.88 1.98 -0.15
N ASN A 237 5.89 0.87 -0.90
CA ASN A 237 6.87 -0.22 -0.79
C ASN A 237 7.07 -0.72 0.67
N ARG A 238 6.01 -0.76 1.48
CA ARG A 238 6.07 -1.20 2.88
C ARG A 238 5.58 -2.64 3.05
N ALA A 239 6.15 -3.36 4.02
CA ALA A 239 5.79 -4.74 4.31
C ALA A 239 4.27 -4.86 4.56
N PRO A 240 3.57 -5.81 3.93
CA PRO A 240 4.08 -7.03 3.26
C PRO A 240 4.58 -6.88 1.81
N PHE A 241 4.59 -5.67 1.24
CA PHE A 241 4.93 -5.37 -0.16
C PHE A 241 6.29 -4.64 -0.30
N ASP A 242 7.25 -4.93 0.60
CA ASP A 242 8.58 -4.32 0.73
C ASP A 242 9.64 -4.89 -0.22
N MET A 243 9.27 -5.12 -1.48
CA MET A 243 10.13 -5.73 -2.50
C MET A 243 11.48 -5.01 -2.74
N PRO A 244 11.61 -3.67 -2.59
CA PRO A 244 12.90 -2.97 -2.72
C PRO A 244 13.74 -2.96 -1.43
N GLU A 245 13.17 -3.32 -0.29
CA GLU A 245 13.86 -3.41 1.03
C GLU A 245 14.13 -4.88 1.42
N SER A 246 13.54 -5.85 0.70
CA SER A 246 13.55 -7.28 1.02
C SER A 246 14.95 -7.91 0.92
N GLU A 247 15.66 -7.93 2.05
CA GLU A 247 16.94 -8.62 2.28
C GLU A 247 17.00 -10.09 1.82
N GLY A 248 15.83 -10.76 1.73
CA GLY A 248 15.69 -12.16 1.32
C GLY A 248 15.25 -12.36 -0.14
N ASP A 249 15.13 -11.30 -0.93
CA ASP A 249 14.92 -11.33 -2.38
C ASP A 249 16.16 -10.71 -3.08
N LEU A 250 16.06 -10.42 -4.37
CA LEU A 250 17.10 -9.68 -5.10
C LEU A 250 17.42 -8.33 -4.42
N VAL A 251 18.71 -8.02 -4.41
CA VAL A 251 19.37 -6.84 -3.81
C VAL A 251 18.52 -5.56 -3.83
N GLY A 252 18.42 -4.91 -2.67
CA GLY A 252 17.44 -3.86 -2.35
C GLY A 252 17.63 -2.48 -3.00
N GLY A 253 17.74 -2.43 -4.33
CA GLY A 253 17.66 -1.20 -5.12
C GLY A 253 18.58 -0.08 -4.63
N PHE A 254 18.01 1.10 -4.37
CA PHE A 254 18.73 2.29 -3.91
C PHE A 254 19.40 2.13 -2.53
N ASN A 255 19.05 1.14 -1.72
CA ASN A 255 19.57 0.99 -0.35
C ASN A 255 21.04 0.56 -0.29
N THR A 256 21.62 0.09 -1.38
CA THR A 256 22.91 -0.63 -1.36
C THR A 256 24.13 0.22 -1.66
N GLU A 257 24.02 1.17 -2.57
CA GLU A 257 25.16 1.98 -3.05
C GLU A 257 25.16 3.38 -2.42
N TYR A 258 24.00 3.87 -1.96
CA TYR A 258 23.83 5.19 -1.37
C TYR A 258 24.27 5.25 0.11
N SER A 259 24.96 6.33 0.49
CA SER A 259 25.35 6.64 1.88
C SER A 259 24.76 7.96 2.36
N SER A 260 24.98 8.26 3.64
CA SER A 260 24.80 9.58 4.27
C SER A 260 23.43 10.22 3.96
N ILE A 261 23.42 11.51 3.65
CA ILE A 261 22.23 12.31 3.35
C ILE A 261 21.47 11.83 2.11
N LYS A 262 22.15 11.25 1.10
CA LYS A 262 21.47 10.77 -0.11
C LYS A 262 20.63 9.53 0.14
N PHE A 263 21.14 8.59 0.94
CA PHE A 263 20.36 7.48 1.48
C PHE A 263 19.22 7.99 2.38
N ALA A 264 19.51 8.96 3.26
CA ALA A 264 18.51 9.54 4.15
C ALA A 264 17.34 10.18 3.39
N MET A 265 17.60 10.84 2.24
CA MET A 265 16.56 11.44 1.39
C MET A 265 15.60 10.40 0.78
N PHE A 266 16.07 9.22 0.36
CA PHE A 266 15.16 8.16 -0.11
C PHE A 266 14.27 7.62 1.00
N MET A 267 14.87 7.27 2.16
CA MET A 267 14.09 6.82 3.31
C MET A 267 13.09 7.91 3.74
N LEU A 268 13.51 9.18 3.76
CA LEU A 268 12.63 10.31 4.07
C LEU A 268 11.48 10.40 3.09
N ALA A 269 11.74 10.27 1.78
CA ALA A 269 10.71 10.29 0.75
C ALA A 269 9.68 9.17 0.93
N GLU A 270 10.10 7.93 1.25
CA GLU A 270 9.18 6.82 1.55
C GLU A 270 8.29 7.12 2.77
N TYR A 271 8.87 7.58 3.88
CA TYR A 271 8.10 7.89 5.08
C TYR A 271 7.18 9.10 4.88
N VAL A 272 7.60 10.13 4.13
CA VAL A 272 6.73 11.24 3.73
C VAL A 272 5.60 10.73 2.85
N ASN A 273 5.88 9.88 1.85
CA ASN A 273 4.84 9.29 0.99
C ASN A 273 3.83 8.47 1.81
N MET A 274 4.28 7.70 2.83
CA MET A 274 3.41 6.98 3.76
C MET A 274 2.45 7.92 4.54
N VAL A 275 2.92 9.10 4.96
CA VAL A 275 2.07 10.14 5.55
C VAL A 275 1.11 10.73 4.49
N THR A 276 1.59 11.00 3.29
CA THR A 276 0.80 11.54 2.16
C THR A 276 -0.34 10.60 1.75
N VAL A 277 -0.10 9.31 1.49
CA VAL A 277 -1.18 8.37 1.12
C VAL A 277 -2.16 8.15 2.28
N SER A 278 -1.69 8.19 3.53
CA SER A 278 -2.58 8.20 4.70
C SER A 278 -3.47 9.45 4.73
N ALA A 279 -2.90 10.62 4.48
CA ALA A 279 -3.61 11.89 4.41
C ALA A 279 -4.63 11.94 3.24
N VAL A 280 -4.28 11.39 2.08
CA VAL A 280 -5.20 11.22 0.94
C VAL A 280 -6.35 10.27 1.28
N SER A 281 -6.08 9.14 1.94
CA SER A 281 -7.12 8.23 2.45
C SER A 281 -8.13 8.93 3.36
N VAL A 282 -7.62 9.77 4.28
CA VAL A 282 -8.45 10.53 5.23
C VAL A 282 -9.34 11.52 4.48
N THR A 283 -8.77 12.27 3.55
CA THR A 283 -9.47 13.26 2.69
C THR A 283 -10.53 12.61 1.79
N LEU A 284 -10.22 11.47 1.16
CA LEU A 284 -11.11 10.85 0.18
C LEU A 284 -12.18 9.94 0.77
N PHE A 285 -11.93 9.28 1.90
CA PHE A 285 -12.83 8.23 2.41
C PHE A 285 -13.35 8.46 3.84
N LEU A 286 -12.58 9.14 4.69
CA LEU A 286 -12.85 9.25 6.13
C LEU A 286 -13.34 10.64 6.56
N GLY A 287 -13.91 11.45 5.65
CA GLY A 287 -14.49 12.75 6.00
C GLY A 287 -13.46 13.88 6.21
N GLY A 288 -12.21 13.72 5.77
CA GLY A 288 -11.15 14.71 5.94
C GLY A 288 -10.98 15.16 7.40
N TRP A 289 -11.03 16.46 7.62
CA TRP A 289 -10.95 17.11 8.94
C TRP A 289 -12.23 17.01 9.79
N ARG A 290 -13.37 16.55 9.24
CA ARG A 290 -14.66 16.53 9.95
C ARG A 290 -14.65 15.52 11.10
N ALA A 291 -15.28 15.85 12.23
CA ALA A 291 -15.40 14.94 13.37
C ALA A 291 -16.09 13.61 12.99
N PRO A 292 -15.70 12.47 13.59
CA PRO A 292 -16.38 11.19 13.39
C PRO A 292 -17.82 11.22 13.90
N PHE A 293 -18.72 10.55 13.19
CA PHE A 293 -20.03 10.20 13.74
C PHE A 293 -19.82 9.23 14.93
N PRO A 294 -20.40 9.46 16.13
CA PRO A 294 -21.51 10.38 16.44
C PRO A 294 -21.09 11.73 17.05
N VAL A 295 -19.78 12.00 17.24
CA VAL A 295 -19.28 13.19 17.93
C VAL A 295 -19.72 14.49 17.25
N SER A 296 -19.82 14.48 15.93
CA SER A 296 -20.37 15.58 15.12
C SER A 296 -21.84 15.91 15.41
N THR A 297 -22.62 14.98 15.96
CA THR A 297 -24.04 15.17 16.31
C THR A 297 -24.23 15.61 17.76
N PHE A 298 -23.35 15.17 18.68
CA PHE A 298 -23.42 15.53 20.09
C PHE A 298 -22.67 16.82 20.45
N TRP A 299 -21.74 17.28 19.61
CA TRP A 299 -20.96 18.48 19.87
C TRP A 299 -20.82 19.35 18.62
N GLU A 300 -21.68 20.37 18.50
CA GLU A 300 -21.68 21.33 17.38
C GLU A 300 -20.32 22.02 17.20
N GLY A 301 -19.62 22.31 18.31
CA GLY A 301 -18.28 22.90 18.33
C GLY A 301 -17.15 22.01 17.79
N ALA A 302 -17.37 20.71 17.56
CA ALA A 302 -16.30 19.76 17.19
C ALA A 302 -15.67 20.02 15.81
N ASN A 303 -16.31 20.84 14.97
CA ASN A 303 -15.86 21.21 13.62
C ASN A 303 -15.39 22.69 13.51
N HIS A 304 -15.24 23.41 14.63
CA HIS A 304 -14.83 24.82 14.64
C HIS A 304 -13.43 25.03 15.25
N GLY A 305 -12.78 26.13 14.88
CA GLY A 305 -11.45 26.50 15.37
C GLY A 305 -10.37 25.48 14.99
N TRP A 306 -9.58 25.03 15.96
CA TRP A 306 -8.47 24.09 15.76
C TRP A 306 -8.82 22.60 15.88
N TRP A 307 -10.06 22.27 16.29
CA TRP A 307 -10.52 20.87 16.39
C TRP A 307 -10.48 20.08 15.07
N PRO A 308 -10.84 20.66 13.90
CA PRO A 308 -10.69 20.00 12.60
C PRO A 308 -9.29 19.42 12.33
N MET A 309 -8.25 20.19 12.65
CA MET A 309 -6.86 19.74 12.49
C MET A 309 -6.54 18.57 13.42
N LEU A 310 -7.05 18.58 14.66
CA LEU A 310 -6.85 17.46 15.60
C LEU A 310 -7.51 16.17 15.08
N TRP A 311 -8.73 16.25 14.55
CA TRP A 311 -9.41 15.10 13.95
C TRP A 311 -8.67 14.57 12.72
N PHE A 312 -8.17 15.47 11.87
CA PHE A 312 -7.36 15.09 10.71
C PHE A 312 -6.10 14.33 11.14
N VAL A 313 -5.31 14.92 12.05
CA VAL A 313 -4.07 14.31 12.59
C VAL A 313 -4.35 12.97 13.27
N LEU A 314 -5.44 12.85 14.04
CA LEU A 314 -5.81 11.60 14.71
C LEU A 314 -6.12 10.48 13.70
N LYS A 315 -6.87 10.78 12.62
CA LYS A 315 -7.17 9.80 11.56
C LYS A 315 -5.94 9.41 10.76
N VAL A 316 -5.06 10.37 10.43
CA VAL A 316 -3.77 10.08 9.78
C VAL A 316 -2.93 9.18 10.69
N GLN A 317 -2.85 9.49 11.99
CA GLN A 317 -2.10 8.69 12.95
C GLN A 317 -2.66 7.27 13.13
N LEU A 318 -3.98 7.09 13.00
CA LEU A 318 -4.64 5.78 12.99
C LEU A 318 -4.23 4.96 11.75
N LEU A 319 -4.18 5.58 10.57
CA LEU A 319 -3.71 4.89 9.35
C LEU A 319 -2.20 4.61 9.37
N LEU A 320 -1.39 5.49 9.94
CA LEU A 320 0.03 5.23 10.20
C LEU A 320 0.21 4.08 11.20
N PHE A 321 -0.63 3.99 12.25
CA PHE A 321 -0.67 2.83 13.13
C PHE A 321 -1.09 1.55 12.39
N PHE A 322 -2.06 1.63 11.46
CA PHE A 322 -2.46 0.51 10.61
C PHE A 322 -1.29 0.00 9.73
N PHE A 323 -0.52 0.89 9.09
CA PHE A 323 0.72 0.51 8.38
C PHE A 323 1.70 -0.27 9.27
N ILE A 324 1.96 0.24 10.48
CA ILE A 324 2.85 -0.38 11.45
C ILE A 324 2.30 -1.76 11.91
N TRP A 325 0.98 -1.86 12.09
CA TRP A 325 0.32 -3.10 12.46
C TRP A 325 0.37 -4.16 11.36
N LEU A 326 0.19 -3.77 10.07
CA LEU A 326 0.40 -4.65 8.93
C LEU A 326 1.85 -5.19 8.90
N ARG A 327 2.85 -4.30 9.04
CA ARG A 327 4.28 -4.70 9.10
C ARG A 327 4.56 -5.69 10.23
N GLY A 328 3.89 -5.54 11.37
CA GLY A 328 4.06 -6.42 12.52
C GLY A 328 3.28 -7.75 12.47
N THR A 329 2.32 -7.91 11.55
CA THR A 329 1.43 -9.09 11.49
C THR A 329 1.57 -9.94 10.21
N LEU A 330 1.87 -9.33 9.06
CA LEU A 330 1.82 -10.01 7.77
C LEU A 330 3.21 -10.48 7.29
N PRO A 331 3.32 -11.68 6.72
CA PRO A 331 4.54 -12.12 6.04
C PRO A 331 4.74 -11.38 4.71
N ARG A 332 6.00 -11.25 4.28
CA ARG A 332 6.36 -10.68 2.96
C ARG A 332 5.76 -11.51 1.82
N VAL A 333 5.27 -10.84 0.78
CA VAL A 333 4.65 -11.48 -0.40
C VAL A 333 5.61 -11.48 -1.60
N ARG A 334 5.63 -12.56 -2.38
CA ARG A 334 6.48 -12.68 -3.58
C ARG A 334 5.95 -11.83 -4.74
N TYR A 335 6.86 -11.20 -5.49
CA TYR A 335 6.56 -10.36 -6.67
C TYR A 335 5.51 -10.94 -7.62
N ASP A 336 5.63 -12.21 -7.99
CA ASP A 336 4.71 -12.82 -8.95
C ASP A 336 3.28 -12.98 -8.41
N GLN A 337 3.12 -13.07 -7.08
CA GLN A 337 1.81 -13.08 -6.42
C GLN A 337 1.27 -11.65 -6.31
N LEU A 338 2.14 -10.69 -5.96
CA LEU A 338 1.82 -9.28 -5.86
C LEU A 338 1.36 -8.70 -7.21
N MET A 339 2.06 -9.00 -8.30
CA MET A 339 1.68 -8.54 -9.64
C MET A 339 0.39 -9.21 -10.12
N LYS A 340 0.15 -10.49 -9.77
CA LYS A 340 -1.14 -11.16 -10.04
C LYS A 340 -2.29 -10.51 -9.27
N LEU A 341 -2.08 -10.10 -8.01
CA LEU A 341 -3.11 -9.39 -7.22
C LEU A 341 -3.49 -8.06 -7.90
N GLY A 342 -2.52 -7.23 -8.25
CA GLY A 342 -2.75 -5.97 -8.97
C GLY A 342 -3.50 -6.18 -10.29
N TRP A 343 -2.91 -6.95 -11.20
CA TRP A 343 -3.40 -7.08 -12.58
C TRP A 343 -4.63 -7.97 -12.76
N LYS A 344 -4.79 -9.05 -11.98
CA LYS A 344 -5.90 -10.00 -12.14
C LYS A 344 -7.05 -9.78 -11.18
N VAL A 345 -6.87 -9.02 -10.10
CA VAL A 345 -7.90 -8.80 -9.07
C VAL A 345 -8.21 -7.32 -8.92
N LEU A 346 -7.24 -6.48 -8.51
CA LEU A 346 -7.52 -5.08 -8.15
C LEU A 346 -8.00 -4.25 -9.35
N ILE A 347 -7.30 -4.31 -10.49
CA ILE A 347 -7.70 -3.56 -11.69
C ILE A 347 -9.07 -4.01 -12.25
N PRO A 348 -9.35 -5.31 -12.47
CA PRO A 348 -10.68 -5.73 -12.93
C PRO A 348 -11.81 -5.38 -11.96
N VAL A 349 -11.61 -5.57 -10.65
CA VAL A 349 -12.63 -5.26 -9.63
C VAL A 349 -12.86 -3.75 -9.54
N SER A 350 -11.82 -2.91 -9.64
CA SER A 350 -11.97 -1.44 -9.61
C SER A 350 -12.78 -0.94 -10.79
N VAL A 351 -12.56 -1.48 -12.00
CA VAL A 351 -13.31 -1.10 -13.22
C VAL A 351 -14.76 -1.57 -13.14
N VAL A 352 -15.04 -2.80 -12.70
CA VAL A 352 -16.41 -3.29 -12.52
C VAL A 352 -17.16 -2.46 -11.47
N TRP A 353 -16.49 -2.11 -10.37
CA TRP A 353 -17.07 -1.26 -9.34
C TRP A 353 -17.33 0.17 -9.84
N LEU A 354 -16.40 0.76 -10.60
CA LEU A 354 -16.57 2.07 -11.22
C LEU A 354 -17.79 2.10 -12.14
N MET A 355 -17.96 1.07 -12.97
CA MET A 355 -19.14 0.95 -13.85
C MET A 355 -20.44 0.83 -13.05
N LEU A 356 -20.46 0.06 -11.95
CA LEU A 356 -21.61 -0.05 -11.05
C LEU A 356 -21.96 1.31 -10.43
N VAL A 357 -20.96 2.03 -9.89
CA VAL A 357 -21.15 3.37 -9.30
C VAL A 357 -21.65 4.39 -10.34
N ALA A 358 -21.10 4.35 -11.56
CA ALA A 358 -21.56 5.18 -12.67
C ALA A 358 -23.03 4.89 -13.04
N THR A 359 -23.42 3.62 -13.16
CA THR A 359 -24.81 3.22 -13.43
C THR A 359 -25.76 3.64 -12.31
N VAL A 360 -25.38 3.45 -11.05
CA VAL A 360 -26.13 3.94 -9.87
C VAL A 360 -26.35 5.44 -9.94
N ARG A 361 -25.31 6.20 -10.29
CA ARG A 361 -25.42 7.66 -10.38
C ARG A 361 -26.29 8.11 -11.55
N ALA A 362 -26.18 7.46 -12.71
CA ALA A 362 -27.04 7.73 -13.86
C ALA A 362 -28.52 7.51 -13.53
N LEU A 363 -28.88 6.36 -12.96
CA LEU A 363 -30.26 6.07 -12.53
C LEU A 363 -30.76 7.05 -11.46
N ARG A 364 -29.90 7.49 -10.54
CA ARG A 364 -30.27 8.52 -9.55
C ARG A 364 -30.53 9.87 -10.20
N ASN A 365 -29.75 10.26 -11.22
CA ASN A 365 -29.96 11.49 -11.97
C ASN A 365 -31.25 11.46 -12.81
N GLU A 366 -31.68 10.28 -13.27
CA GLU A 366 -32.98 10.08 -13.95
C GLU A 366 -34.19 10.03 -12.99
N GLY A 367 -33.97 10.19 -11.68
CA GLY A 367 -35.06 10.28 -10.69
C GLY A 367 -35.62 8.93 -10.22
N TYR A 368 -34.93 7.81 -10.45
CA TYR A 368 -35.36 6.53 -9.90
C TYR A 368 -35.21 6.51 -8.37
N ASP A 369 -36.24 6.01 -7.68
CA ASP A 369 -36.21 5.83 -6.23
C ASP A 369 -35.06 4.91 -5.78
N PHE A 370 -34.45 5.21 -4.63
CA PHE A 370 -33.30 4.48 -4.07
C PHE A 370 -33.60 2.98 -3.95
N SER A 371 -34.81 2.61 -3.55
CA SER A 371 -35.24 1.21 -3.44
C SER A 371 -35.19 0.48 -4.80
N ARG A 372 -35.57 1.16 -5.88
CA ARG A 372 -35.52 0.60 -7.25
C ARG A 372 -34.08 0.48 -7.75
N ILE A 373 -33.24 1.48 -7.47
CA ILE A 373 -31.82 1.43 -7.83
C ILE A 373 -31.14 0.24 -7.12
N VAL A 374 -31.36 0.07 -5.81
CA VAL A 374 -30.83 -1.08 -5.05
C VAL A 374 -31.33 -2.41 -5.63
N LEU A 375 -32.62 -2.52 -5.99
CA LEU A 375 -33.17 -3.74 -6.60
C LEU A 375 -32.56 -4.04 -7.98
N TYR A 376 -32.36 -3.05 -8.84
CA TYR A 376 -31.72 -3.26 -10.15
C TYR A 376 -30.25 -3.65 -10.02
N VAL A 377 -29.50 -3.01 -9.12
CA VAL A 377 -28.09 -3.32 -8.87
C VAL A 377 -27.93 -4.69 -8.22
N ALA A 378 -28.69 -4.99 -7.17
CA ALA A 378 -28.68 -6.30 -6.53
C ALA A 378 -29.12 -7.40 -7.52
N GLY A 379 -30.15 -7.14 -8.34
CA GLY A 379 -30.60 -8.04 -9.39
C GLY A 379 -29.51 -8.29 -10.45
N ALA A 380 -28.80 -7.25 -10.90
CA ALA A 380 -27.69 -7.38 -11.85
C ALA A 380 -26.50 -8.15 -11.24
N VAL A 381 -26.12 -7.87 -9.99
CA VAL A 381 -25.06 -8.60 -9.29
C VAL A 381 -25.44 -10.07 -9.07
N ILE A 382 -26.67 -10.35 -8.65
CA ILE A 382 -27.19 -11.73 -8.51
C ILE A 382 -27.23 -12.43 -9.87
N ALA A 383 -27.64 -11.76 -10.94
CA ALA A 383 -27.62 -12.31 -12.29
C ALA A 383 -26.19 -12.64 -12.75
N ILE A 384 -25.22 -11.76 -12.51
CA ILE A 384 -23.80 -12.01 -12.82
C ILE A 384 -23.26 -13.19 -11.99
N LEU A 385 -23.58 -13.27 -10.70
CA LEU A 385 -23.18 -14.38 -9.84
C LEU A 385 -23.82 -15.71 -10.29
N LEU A 386 -25.09 -15.70 -10.68
CA LEU A 386 -25.78 -16.87 -11.24
C LEU A 386 -25.18 -17.29 -12.59
N ILE A 387 -24.88 -16.33 -13.48
CA ILE A 387 -24.22 -16.59 -14.76
C ILE A 387 -22.82 -17.16 -14.54
N SER A 388 -22.04 -16.62 -13.58
CA SER A 388 -20.73 -17.15 -13.21
C SER A 388 -20.85 -18.56 -12.64
N PHE A 389 -21.78 -18.80 -11.70
CA PHE A 389 -21.99 -20.12 -11.11
C PHE A 389 -22.43 -21.17 -12.14
N ILE A 390 -23.30 -20.79 -13.08
CA ILE A 390 -23.71 -21.64 -14.20
C ILE A 390 -22.53 -21.89 -15.15
N ALA A 391 -21.76 -20.86 -15.49
CA ALA A 391 -20.59 -20.97 -16.34
C ALA A 391 -19.50 -21.86 -15.71
N ASP A 392 -19.21 -21.69 -14.43
CA ASP A 392 -18.27 -22.53 -13.68
C ASP A 392 -18.79 -23.97 -13.56
N MET A 393 -20.08 -24.19 -13.31
CA MET A 393 -20.68 -25.54 -13.35
C MET A 393 -20.55 -26.21 -14.74
N PHE A 394 -20.70 -25.45 -15.83
CA PHE A 394 -20.44 -25.96 -17.18
C PHE A 394 -18.96 -26.16 -17.46
N ARG A 395 -18.08 -25.33 -16.89
CA ARG A 395 -16.62 -25.42 -17.03
C ARG A 395 -16.07 -26.62 -16.26
N ASP A 396 -16.56 -26.88 -15.06
CA ASP A 396 -16.27 -28.07 -14.25
C ASP A 396 -16.80 -29.35 -14.90
N ARG A 397 -17.99 -29.31 -15.50
CA ARG A 397 -18.48 -30.45 -16.30
C ARG A 397 -17.61 -30.69 -17.54
N ARG A 398 -17.14 -29.61 -18.18
CA ARG A 398 -16.27 -29.71 -19.35
C ARG A 398 -14.87 -30.18 -18.98
N SER A 399 -14.27 -29.68 -17.90
CA SER A 399 -12.96 -30.16 -17.43
C SER A 399 -13.04 -31.61 -16.98
N ARG A 400 -14.10 -32.02 -16.26
CA ARG A 400 -14.32 -33.45 -15.94
C ARG A 400 -14.52 -34.30 -17.19
N ALA A 401 -15.23 -33.82 -18.20
CA ALA A 401 -15.37 -34.53 -19.47
C ALA A 401 -14.05 -34.58 -20.27
N GLU A 402 -13.22 -33.54 -20.18
CA GLU A 402 -11.88 -33.50 -20.76
C GLU A 402 -10.89 -34.40 -19.97
N GLU A 403 -11.04 -34.54 -18.64
CA GLU A 403 -10.31 -35.48 -17.76
C GLU A 403 -10.79 -36.94 -17.92
N GLU A 404 -12.08 -37.18 -18.19
CA GLU A 404 -12.62 -38.51 -18.50
C GLU A 404 -12.24 -38.95 -19.93
N ALA A 405 -12.07 -38.00 -20.86
CA ALA A 405 -11.57 -38.26 -22.21
C ALA A 405 -10.04 -38.38 -22.26
N ALA A 406 -9.32 -37.62 -21.44
CA ALA A 406 -7.89 -37.76 -21.21
C ALA A 406 -7.64 -38.92 -20.23
N GLY A 407 -7.63 -40.14 -20.78
CA GLY A 407 -7.30 -41.35 -20.02
C GLY A 407 -6.01 -41.21 -19.20
N PRO A 408 -5.83 -42.04 -18.15
CA PRO A 408 -4.90 -41.81 -17.04
C PRO A 408 -3.50 -41.41 -17.53
N GLU A 409 -3.01 -40.26 -17.06
CA GLU A 409 -1.69 -39.75 -17.45
C GLU A 409 -0.61 -40.83 -17.22
N PRO A 410 0.36 -40.98 -18.16
CA PRO A 410 1.45 -41.93 -17.99
C PRO A 410 2.23 -41.58 -16.73
N ALA A 411 2.45 -42.59 -15.87
CA ALA A 411 3.16 -42.41 -14.61
C ALA A 411 4.52 -41.72 -14.85
N PHE A 412 4.79 -40.66 -14.09
CA PHE A 412 6.03 -39.89 -14.21
C PHE A 412 7.24 -40.80 -14.03
N ASP A 413 8.02 -40.97 -15.09
CA ASP A 413 9.30 -41.68 -15.05
C ASP A 413 10.42 -40.68 -14.68
N PRO A 414 10.92 -40.70 -13.43
CA PRO A 414 11.99 -39.79 -13.00
C PRO A 414 13.32 -40.05 -13.73
N MET A 415 13.47 -41.14 -14.48
CA MET A 415 14.71 -41.54 -15.16
C MET A 415 14.66 -41.42 -16.69
N ALA A 416 13.56 -40.94 -17.28
CA ALA A 416 13.38 -40.85 -18.73
C ALA A 416 14.49 -40.07 -19.47
N GLY A 417 15.13 -39.11 -18.79
CA GLY A 417 16.27 -38.32 -19.31
C GLY A 417 17.67 -38.85 -18.93
N GLY A 418 17.79 -40.04 -18.35
CA GLY A 418 19.05 -40.61 -17.88
C GLY A 418 19.60 -40.05 -16.55
N PHE A 419 19.03 -38.95 -16.05
CA PHE A 419 19.31 -38.36 -14.74
C PHE A 419 18.02 -38.18 -13.94
N PRO A 420 18.02 -38.34 -12.60
CA PRO A 420 16.81 -38.18 -11.79
C PRO A 420 16.26 -36.75 -11.85
N VAL A 421 15.10 -36.58 -12.48
CA VAL A 421 14.39 -35.28 -12.52
C VAL A 421 13.35 -35.22 -11.39
N PRO A 422 13.27 -34.15 -10.59
CA PRO A 422 12.20 -33.98 -9.62
C PRO A 422 10.81 -33.86 -10.31
N PRO A 423 9.74 -34.42 -9.73
CA PRO A 423 8.39 -34.26 -10.26
C PRO A 423 7.94 -32.79 -10.20
N LEU A 424 7.20 -32.36 -11.23
CA LEU A 424 6.51 -31.07 -11.23
C LEU A 424 5.29 -31.10 -10.30
N PRO A 425 4.78 -29.94 -9.83
CA PRO A 425 3.58 -29.90 -9.00
C PRO A 425 2.38 -30.59 -9.68
N GLY A 426 1.86 -31.63 -9.04
CA GLY A 426 0.80 -32.50 -9.58
C GLY A 426 1.26 -33.91 -9.95
N GLN A 427 2.55 -34.13 -10.19
CA GLN A 427 3.10 -35.45 -10.53
C GLN A 427 3.47 -36.25 -9.27
N SER A 428 3.06 -37.52 -9.22
CA SER A 428 3.45 -38.46 -8.16
C SER A 428 4.55 -39.41 -8.61
N LEU A 429 5.56 -39.64 -7.76
CA LEU A 429 6.56 -40.66 -8.01
C LEU A 429 5.94 -42.07 -7.93
N PRO A 430 6.29 -43.00 -8.84
CA PRO A 430 5.87 -44.38 -8.73
C PRO A 430 6.41 -44.99 -7.43
N PRO A 431 5.64 -45.87 -6.74
CA PRO A 431 6.05 -46.44 -5.46
C PRO A 431 7.33 -47.26 -5.60
N VAL A 432 8.41 -46.77 -4.99
CA VAL A 432 9.73 -47.43 -5.04
C VAL A 432 9.62 -48.85 -4.48
N PRO A 433 10.03 -49.89 -5.22
CA PRO A 433 10.01 -51.26 -4.72
C PRO A 433 10.81 -51.37 -3.42
N ARG A 434 10.14 -51.78 -2.33
CA ARG A 434 10.81 -51.98 -1.02
C ARG A 434 11.88 -53.07 -1.15
N ARG A 435 13.13 -52.65 -1.28
CA ARG A 435 14.30 -53.54 -1.26
C ARG A 435 14.31 -54.30 0.06
N ARG A 436 14.20 -55.64 0.03
CA ARG A 436 14.28 -56.47 1.24
C ARG A 436 15.58 -56.16 1.99
N PRO A 437 15.56 -55.93 3.32
CA PRO A 437 16.76 -55.69 4.10
C PRO A 437 17.67 -56.93 4.05
N ARG A 438 18.96 -56.75 3.72
CA ARG A 438 19.92 -57.85 3.50
C ARG A 438 20.52 -58.41 4.82
N ARG A 439 19.84 -58.23 5.94
CA ARG A 439 20.21 -58.79 7.24
C ARG A 439 18.98 -58.81 8.13
N GLU A 440 18.50 -60.00 8.48
CA GLU A 440 17.72 -60.14 9.70
C GLU A 440 18.64 -59.75 10.86
N ARG A 441 18.20 -58.79 11.68
CA ARG A 441 18.82 -58.54 12.97
C ARG A 441 18.24 -59.57 13.93
N GLU A 442 19.08 -60.48 14.41
CA GLU A 442 18.73 -61.28 15.58
C GLU A 442 18.30 -60.35 16.71
N LEU A 443 17.12 -60.62 17.26
CA LEU A 443 16.61 -59.94 18.43
C LEU A 443 17.40 -60.43 19.65
N VAL A 444 18.31 -59.59 20.14
CA VAL A 444 18.99 -59.84 21.42
C VAL A 444 17.94 -59.81 22.53
N VAL A 445 17.57 -60.99 23.04
CA VAL A 445 16.68 -61.15 24.18
C VAL A 445 17.45 -60.74 25.44
N SER A 446 17.11 -59.58 26.00
CA SER A 446 17.65 -59.12 27.28
C SER A 446 17.02 -59.90 28.44
N GLY A 447 17.63 -61.00 28.85
CA GLY A 447 17.21 -61.80 29.99
C GLY A 447 18.06 -61.56 31.24
N GLY A 448 17.40 -61.24 32.35
CA GLY A 448 17.81 -61.63 33.72
C GLY A 448 19.01 -60.90 34.36
N PRO A 449 18.95 -60.59 35.68
CA PRO A 449 20.07 -59.98 36.39
C PRO A 449 20.97 -61.05 37.03
N ASP A 450 22.10 -61.36 36.40
CA ASP A 450 23.27 -61.92 37.10
C ASP A 450 24.56 -61.45 36.40
N THR A 451 25.25 -60.50 37.02
CA THR A 451 26.53 -59.95 36.56
C THR A 451 27.70 -60.58 37.30
N GLN A 452 28.67 -61.11 36.56
CA GLN A 452 30.09 -61.22 36.91
C GLN A 452 30.85 -61.34 35.59
N SER A 453 31.52 -60.30 35.10
CA SER A 453 32.78 -59.68 35.55
C SER A 453 34.00 -60.28 34.85
N ASP A 454 34.71 -59.40 34.13
CA ASP A 454 36.14 -59.43 33.82
C ASP A 454 36.78 -60.70 33.22
N VAL A 455 37.54 -60.54 32.14
CA VAL A 455 39.00 -60.32 32.22
C VAL A 455 39.56 -60.13 30.80
N SER A 456 40.57 -59.27 30.69
CA SER A 456 41.36 -58.99 29.48
C SER A 456 42.11 -60.21 28.93
N ALA A 457 42.38 -60.26 27.61
CA ALA A 457 43.75 -60.43 27.08
C ALA A 457 43.85 -60.40 25.54
N SER A 458 45.10 -60.18 25.09
CA SER A 458 45.74 -60.58 23.82
C SER A 458 45.26 -59.98 22.49
N ASP A 459 46.20 -59.22 21.90
CA ASP A 459 46.60 -59.16 20.49
C ASP A 459 45.62 -58.60 19.43
N GLY A 460 46.02 -57.72 18.51
CA GLY A 460 47.33 -57.09 18.28
C GLY A 460 47.73 -57.09 16.81
N LYS A 461 48.14 -55.93 16.27
CA LYS A 461 48.69 -55.72 14.89
C LYS A 461 47.72 -56.09 13.74
N GLU A 462 47.95 -55.88 12.43
CA GLU A 462 48.67 -54.89 11.58
C GLU A 462 48.04 -55.02 10.15
N ALA A 463 48.00 -54.05 9.23
CA ALA A 463 48.43 -52.65 9.19
C ALA A 463 47.49 -51.84 8.24
N GLY A 464 47.92 -50.67 7.71
CA GLY A 464 47.17 -49.91 6.69
C GLY A 464 47.57 -50.24 5.24
N GLY A 465 46.89 -49.63 4.26
CA GLY A 465 47.23 -49.80 2.84
C GLY A 465 46.29 -49.11 1.83
N VAL A 466 46.52 -47.80 1.63
CA VAL A 466 46.02 -46.92 0.52
C VAL A 466 44.52 -46.63 0.50
#